data_AF-A0A932C6R1-F1
#
_entry.id   AF-A0A932C6R1-F1
#
_cell.length_a   1.000
_cell.length_b   1.000
_cell.length_c   1.000
_cell.angle_alpha   90.00
_cell.angle_beta   90.00
_cell.angle_gamma   90.00
#
_symmetry.space_group_name_H-M   'P 1'
#
loop_
_entity.id
_entity.type
_entity.pdbx_description
1 polymer ?
#
loop_
_entity_poly.entity_id
_entity_poly.type
_entity_poly.pdbx_seq_one_letter_code
_entity_poly.pdbx_strand_id
1 'polypeptide(L)'
;MNPITTSVPPARSLDQMQELLNRSLSRLSSGSRLVDPGEHAAGVAGASRLDGQSRRAQAAATNAQNAVSLVQTADSFLASFTTILSRLGELSALAGDAIKPPADIALYQREFTALQEQLRATIGGSTAEIGGVAGVGAPAGAFNGTALFGATPGLTIAIGAASDQDLTLPTTDLRGGAMLALISQDGSGNYTLAATDPAAPGAIAGATQQVAAQRAQLGASQSRLELVAGALRVELENLSAAISQIRDVDVAGESTRLARYNILLQAATAMQAQANQAPQAVLRLLRP
;
A
#
# COMPACT_ATOMS: atom_id res chain seq x y z
N MET A 1 -66.98 -23.16 -30.90
CA MET A 1 -66.21 -22.90 -29.66
C MET A 1 -64.77 -23.31 -29.89
N ASN A 2 -63.86 -22.35 -29.75
CA ASN A 2 -62.39 -22.33 -29.85
C ASN A 2 -61.59 -23.61 -30.16
N PRO A 3 -60.67 -23.51 -31.15
CA PRO A 3 -59.34 -24.08 -31.07
C PRO A 3 -58.29 -22.96 -31.20
N ILE A 4 -57.89 -22.33 -30.09
CA ILE A 4 -56.65 -21.53 -30.03
C ILE A 4 -55.99 -21.77 -28.67
N THR A 5 -55.51 -22.99 -28.46
CA THR A 5 -54.70 -23.34 -27.27
C THR A 5 -53.31 -23.86 -27.63
N THR A 6 -52.90 -23.83 -28.91
CA THR A 6 -51.59 -24.39 -29.33
C THR A 6 -50.51 -23.35 -29.67
N SER A 7 -50.76 -22.05 -29.53
CA SER A 7 -49.69 -21.07 -29.66
C SER A 7 -49.74 -20.06 -28.52
N VAL A 8 -48.62 -19.95 -27.81
CA VAL A 8 -48.27 -18.69 -27.17
C VAL A 8 -48.47 -17.59 -28.23
N PRO A 9 -49.21 -16.49 -27.95
CA PRO A 9 -49.48 -15.48 -28.97
C PRO A 9 -48.14 -14.97 -29.52
N PRO A 10 -47.93 -14.97 -30.86
CA PRO A 10 -46.63 -14.67 -31.47
C PRO A 10 -46.05 -13.31 -31.04
N ALA A 11 -46.91 -12.36 -30.66
CA ALA A 11 -46.53 -11.09 -30.05
C ALA A 11 -45.75 -11.25 -28.72
N ARG A 12 -46.19 -12.13 -27.80
CA ARG A 12 -45.46 -12.38 -26.54
C ARG A 12 -44.10 -13.04 -26.77
N SER A 13 -43.99 -13.91 -27.77
CA SER A 13 -42.69 -14.50 -28.13
C SER A 13 -41.75 -13.48 -28.75
N LEU A 14 -42.28 -12.52 -29.54
CA LEU A 14 -41.51 -11.42 -30.12
C LEU A 14 -40.96 -10.50 -29.02
N ASP A 15 -41.80 -10.09 -28.07
CA ASP A 15 -41.39 -9.23 -26.95
C ASP A 15 -40.30 -9.90 -26.09
N GLN A 16 -40.44 -11.21 -25.81
CA GLN A 16 -39.40 -11.98 -25.11
C GLN A 16 -38.09 -12.06 -25.89
N MET A 17 -38.14 -12.17 -27.23
CA MET A 17 -36.94 -12.21 -28.07
C MET A 17 -36.24 -10.85 -28.14
N GLN A 18 -36.99 -9.75 -28.21
CA GLN A 18 -36.44 -8.40 -28.15
C GLN A 18 -35.72 -8.15 -26.81
N GLU A 19 -36.31 -8.59 -25.70
CA GLU A 19 -35.71 -8.50 -24.37
C GLU A 19 -34.39 -9.29 -24.28
N LEU A 20 -34.37 -10.55 -24.74
CA LEU A 20 -33.15 -11.38 -24.73
C LEU A 20 -32.04 -10.80 -25.61
N LEU A 21 -32.39 -10.20 -26.75
CA LEU A 21 -31.45 -9.57 -27.67
C LEU A 21 -30.86 -8.30 -27.04
N ASN A 22 -31.69 -7.45 -26.43
CA ASN A 22 -31.25 -6.26 -25.71
C ASN A 22 -30.32 -6.59 -24.53
N ARG A 23 -30.62 -7.66 -23.77
CA ARG A 23 -29.74 -8.14 -22.70
C ARG A 23 -28.40 -8.63 -23.22
N SER A 24 -28.42 -9.38 -24.33
CA SER A 24 -27.19 -9.89 -24.95
C SER A 24 -26.31 -8.76 -25.48
N LEU A 25 -26.91 -7.75 -26.11
CA LEU A 25 -26.25 -6.51 -26.51
C LEU A 25 -25.66 -5.77 -25.31
N SER A 26 -26.40 -5.67 -24.21
CA SER A 26 -25.92 -4.99 -23.00
C SER A 26 -24.76 -5.73 -22.33
N ARG A 27 -24.79 -7.07 -22.28
CA ARG A 27 -23.65 -7.88 -21.80
C ARG A 27 -22.42 -7.75 -22.69
N LEU A 28 -22.60 -7.81 -24.02
CA LEU A 28 -21.50 -7.66 -24.97
C LEU A 28 -20.91 -6.24 -24.93
N SER A 29 -21.76 -5.22 -24.84
CA SER A 29 -21.34 -3.81 -24.77
C SER A 29 -20.66 -3.45 -23.45
N SER A 30 -21.06 -4.07 -22.33
CA SER A 30 -20.44 -3.83 -21.01
C SER A 30 -19.25 -4.75 -20.73
N GLY A 31 -19.07 -5.82 -21.52
CA GLY A 31 -18.11 -6.88 -21.24
C GLY A 31 -18.43 -7.70 -19.98
N SER A 32 -19.56 -7.44 -19.33
CA SER A 32 -19.96 -8.04 -18.06
C SER A 32 -21.17 -8.94 -18.26
N ARG A 33 -21.15 -10.13 -17.66
CA ARG A 33 -22.31 -11.00 -17.54
C ARG A 33 -23.31 -10.48 -16.49
N LEU A 34 -22.83 -9.72 -15.50
CA LEU A 34 -23.61 -9.18 -14.39
C LEU A 34 -24.23 -7.82 -14.74
N VAL A 35 -25.14 -7.79 -15.72
CA VAL A 35 -25.80 -6.54 -16.17
C VAL A 35 -27.10 -6.27 -15.40
N ASP A 36 -27.83 -7.32 -15.04
CA ASP A 36 -29.10 -7.22 -14.31
C ASP A 36 -28.95 -7.73 -12.87
N PRO A 37 -29.09 -6.87 -11.84
CA PRO A 37 -29.04 -7.27 -10.44
C PRO A 37 -30.14 -8.28 -10.05
N GLY A 38 -31.29 -8.27 -10.74
CA GLY A 38 -32.42 -9.14 -10.45
C GLY A 38 -32.16 -10.61 -10.83
N GLU A 39 -31.41 -10.85 -11.90
CA GLU A 39 -31.13 -12.22 -12.37
C GLU A 39 -29.90 -12.84 -11.69
N HIS A 40 -28.99 -12.01 -11.17
CA HIS A 40 -27.68 -12.44 -10.67
C HIS A 40 -27.33 -11.83 -9.30
N ALA A 41 -28.31 -11.65 -8.41
CA ALA A 41 -28.11 -11.03 -7.10
C ALA A 41 -26.94 -11.64 -6.29
N ALA A 42 -26.84 -12.97 -6.24
CA ALA A 42 -25.73 -13.65 -5.54
C ALA A 42 -24.36 -13.42 -6.20
N GLY A 43 -24.30 -13.40 -7.54
CA GLY A 43 -23.07 -13.15 -8.30
C GLY A 43 -22.60 -11.71 -8.16
N VAL A 44 -23.54 -10.74 -8.21
CA VAL A 44 -23.26 -9.33 -7.95
C VAL A 44 -22.77 -9.14 -6.52
N ALA A 45 -23.44 -9.73 -5.51
CA ALA A 45 -23.00 -9.62 -4.13
C ALA A 45 -21.61 -10.22 -3.89
N GLY A 46 -21.32 -11.38 -4.49
CA GLY A 46 -19.98 -12.00 -4.44
C GLY A 46 -18.91 -11.13 -5.08
N ALA A 47 -19.14 -10.65 -6.30
CA ALA A 47 -18.23 -9.77 -7.02
C ALA A 47 -17.98 -8.44 -6.27
N SER A 48 -19.02 -7.83 -5.69
CA SER A 48 -18.87 -6.60 -4.89
C SER A 48 -18.04 -6.82 -3.61
N ARG A 49 -18.16 -7.99 -2.97
CA ARG A 49 -17.32 -8.32 -1.81
C ARG A 49 -15.85 -8.47 -2.20
N LEU A 50 -15.58 -9.18 -3.30
CA LEU A 50 -14.22 -9.36 -3.82
C LEU A 50 -13.62 -8.05 -4.33
N ASP A 51 -14.41 -7.17 -4.98
CA ASP A 51 -13.97 -5.83 -5.38
C ASP A 51 -13.61 -4.98 -4.16
N GLY A 52 -14.43 -5.03 -3.11
CA GLY A 52 -14.13 -4.39 -1.84
C GLY A 52 -12.84 -4.90 -1.19
N GLN A 53 -12.60 -6.22 -1.23
CA GLN A 53 -11.36 -6.81 -0.75
C GLN A 53 -10.16 -6.39 -1.60
N SER A 54 -10.28 -6.40 -2.93
CA SER A 54 -9.25 -5.98 -3.88
C SER A 54 -8.81 -4.53 -3.63
N ARG A 55 -9.77 -3.60 -3.48
CA ARG A 55 -9.47 -2.20 -3.15
C ARG A 55 -8.74 -2.05 -1.82
N ARG A 56 -9.14 -2.81 -0.79
CA ARG A 56 -8.46 -2.80 0.52
C ARG A 56 -7.06 -3.39 0.44
N ALA A 57 -6.87 -4.50 -0.28
CA ALA A 57 -5.57 -5.10 -0.51
C ALA A 57 -4.63 -4.17 -1.30
N GLN A 58 -5.17 -3.39 -2.26
CA GLN A 58 -4.40 -2.39 -3.01
C GLN A 58 -3.96 -1.21 -2.12
N ALA A 59 -4.84 -0.74 -1.23
CA ALA A 59 -4.48 0.26 -0.24
C ALA A 59 -3.41 -0.27 0.74
N ALA A 60 -3.56 -1.50 1.23
CA ALA A 60 -2.58 -2.17 2.08
C ALA A 60 -1.20 -2.32 1.38
N ALA A 61 -1.18 -2.67 0.10
CA ALA A 61 0.05 -2.77 -0.68
C ALA A 61 0.75 -1.41 -0.80
N THR A 62 -0.02 -0.33 -0.97
CA THR A 62 0.51 1.04 -1.00
C THR A 62 1.04 1.46 0.36
N ASN A 63 0.35 1.14 1.45
CA ASN A 63 0.82 1.38 2.81
C ASN A 63 2.13 0.63 3.10
N ALA A 64 2.22 -0.64 2.70
CA ALA A 64 3.45 -1.43 2.83
C ALA A 64 4.61 -0.82 2.02
N GLN A 65 4.35 -0.31 0.81
CA GLN A 65 5.38 0.35 0.01
C GLN A 65 5.86 1.67 0.65
N ASN A 66 4.93 2.47 1.20
CA ASN A 66 5.29 3.68 1.94
C ASN A 66 6.11 3.36 3.20
N ALA A 67 5.78 2.25 3.88
CA ALA A 67 6.55 1.74 5.00
C ALA A 67 7.98 1.38 4.61
N VAL A 68 8.17 0.72 3.46
CA VAL A 68 9.50 0.41 2.91
C VAL A 68 10.27 1.70 2.68
N SER A 69 9.66 2.74 2.08
CA SER A 69 10.32 4.03 1.88
C SER A 69 10.71 4.71 3.19
N LEU A 70 9.88 4.62 4.23
CA LEU A 70 10.19 5.13 5.56
C LEU A 70 11.41 4.40 6.17
N VAL A 71 11.41 3.07 6.14
CA VAL A 71 12.50 2.25 6.68
C VAL A 71 13.80 2.48 5.92
N GLN A 72 13.78 2.60 4.59
CA GLN A 72 14.96 2.92 3.77
C GLN A 72 15.52 4.31 4.06
N THR A 73 14.64 5.29 4.29
CA THR A 73 15.06 6.64 4.70
C THR A 73 15.74 6.59 6.06
N ALA A 74 15.17 5.85 7.02
CA ALA A 74 15.77 5.65 8.33
C ALA A 74 17.14 4.96 8.25
N ASP A 75 17.28 3.86 7.49
CA ASP A 75 18.58 3.18 7.31
C ASP A 75 19.64 4.10 6.67
N SER A 76 19.23 4.96 5.72
CA SER A 76 20.14 5.93 5.09
C SER A 76 20.71 6.94 6.09
N PHE A 77 19.89 7.43 7.02
CA PHE A 77 20.36 8.26 8.13
C PHE A 77 21.27 7.47 9.09
N LEU A 78 20.93 6.22 9.42
CA LEU A 78 21.79 5.37 10.27
C LEU A 78 23.15 5.06 9.62
N ALA A 79 23.19 4.91 8.29
CA ALA A 79 24.43 4.77 7.55
C ALA A 79 25.29 6.03 7.67
N SER A 80 24.68 7.22 7.58
CA SER A 80 25.35 8.49 7.79
C SER A 80 25.85 8.65 9.24
N PHE A 81 25.10 8.18 10.25
CA PHE A 81 25.57 8.13 11.63
C PHE A 81 26.79 7.21 11.79
N THR A 82 26.84 6.08 11.10
CA THR A 82 28.02 5.19 11.13
C THR A 82 29.26 5.92 10.61
N THR A 83 29.14 6.70 9.53
CA THR A 83 30.24 7.52 9.00
C THR A 83 30.69 8.60 9.99
N ILE A 84 29.74 9.30 10.63
CA ILE A 84 30.04 10.32 11.63
C ILE A 84 30.73 9.71 12.85
N LEU A 85 30.25 8.55 13.34
CA LEU A 85 30.82 7.86 14.50
C LEU A 85 32.26 7.38 14.22
N SER A 86 32.53 6.84 13.02
CA SER A 86 33.90 6.51 12.60
C SER A 86 34.80 7.74 12.61
N ARG A 87 34.31 8.87 12.09
CA ARG A 87 35.06 10.13 12.10
C ARG A 87 35.30 10.67 13.52
N LEU A 88 34.31 10.60 14.40
CA LEU A 88 34.48 10.94 15.82
C LEU A 88 35.56 10.06 16.48
N GLY A 89 35.60 8.76 16.15
CA GLY A 89 36.62 7.84 16.63
C GLY A 89 38.02 8.23 16.17
N GLU A 90 38.18 8.57 14.89
CA GLU A 90 39.44 9.10 14.35
C GLU A 90 39.88 10.38 15.07
N LEU A 91 38.96 11.34 15.25
CA LEU A 91 39.25 12.61 15.92
C LEU A 91 39.64 12.42 17.38
N SER A 92 38.97 11.51 18.09
CA SER A 92 39.32 11.19 19.48
C SER A 92 40.71 10.56 19.59
N ALA A 93 41.05 9.62 18.69
CA ALA A 93 42.39 9.04 18.64
C ALA A 93 43.47 10.08 18.29
N LEU A 94 43.19 10.98 17.34
CA LEU A 94 44.11 12.04 16.94
C LEU A 94 44.27 13.14 18.00
N ALA A 95 43.23 13.40 18.80
CA ALA A 95 43.25 14.36 19.90
C ALA A 95 43.91 13.79 21.17
N GLY A 96 43.86 12.46 21.35
CA GLY A 96 44.49 11.76 22.47
C GLY A 96 46.01 11.58 22.35
N ASP A 97 46.63 11.98 21.23
CA ASP A 97 48.08 11.94 21.05
C ASP A 97 48.78 12.97 21.96
N ALA A 98 49.59 12.47 22.90
CA ALA A 98 50.31 13.28 23.89
C ALA A 98 51.37 14.22 23.29
N ILE A 99 51.80 14.00 22.04
CA ILE A 99 52.84 14.80 21.37
C ILE A 99 52.23 16.04 20.68
N LYS A 100 50.90 16.08 20.56
CA LYS A 100 50.20 17.13 19.81
C LYS A 100 50.11 18.44 20.60
N PRO A 101 50.37 19.61 19.98
CA PRO A 101 50.24 20.88 20.69
C PRO A 101 48.78 21.19 21.05
N PRO A 102 48.53 21.92 22.15
CA PRO A 102 47.17 22.25 22.60
C PRO A 102 46.32 22.99 21.56
N ALA A 103 46.95 23.80 20.69
CA ALA A 103 46.26 24.51 19.62
C ALA A 103 45.64 23.55 18.59
N ASP A 104 46.34 22.46 18.24
CA ASP A 104 45.86 21.47 17.28
C ASP A 104 44.76 20.61 17.91
N ILE A 105 44.90 20.23 19.19
CA ILE A 105 43.87 19.52 19.95
C ILE A 105 42.56 20.32 19.95
N ALA A 106 42.64 21.65 20.12
CA ALA A 106 41.45 22.52 20.05
C ALA A 106 40.76 22.51 18.67
N LEU A 107 41.51 22.35 17.57
CA LEU A 107 40.94 22.21 16.22
C LEU A 107 40.18 20.88 16.06
N TYR A 108 40.74 19.76 16.55
CA TYR A 108 40.04 18.47 16.54
C TYR A 108 38.80 18.49 17.43
N GLN A 109 38.89 19.12 18.61
CA GLN A 109 37.74 19.30 19.49
C GLN A 109 36.62 20.09 18.81
N ARG A 110 36.96 21.12 18.04
CA ARG A 110 35.97 21.90 17.29
C ARG A 110 35.25 21.05 16.24
N GLU A 111 35.98 20.22 15.49
CA GLU A 111 35.38 19.29 14.53
C GLU A 111 34.51 18.24 15.24
N PHE A 112 35.01 17.69 16.35
CA PHE A 112 34.31 16.70 17.17
C PHE A 112 32.95 17.24 17.66
N THR A 113 32.95 18.45 18.21
CA THR A 113 31.73 19.12 18.67
C THR A 113 30.77 19.45 17.53
N ALA A 114 31.28 19.83 16.35
CA ALA A 114 30.42 20.06 15.18
C ALA A 114 29.71 18.78 14.72
N LEU A 115 30.40 17.64 14.78
CA LEU A 115 29.82 16.33 14.47
C LEU A 115 28.81 15.87 15.53
N GLN A 116 29.07 16.12 16.82
CA GLN A 116 28.08 15.89 17.89
C GLN A 116 26.81 16.73 17.67
N GLU A 117 26.95 17.99 17.26
CA GLU A 117 25.82 18.84 16.90
C GLU A 117 25.04 18.31 15.71
N GLN A 118 25.72 17.82 14.67
CA GLN A 118 25.05 17.21 13.53
C GLN A 118 24.25 15.96 13.94
N LEU A 119 24.80 15.11 14.82
CA LEU A 119 24.09 13.96 15.37
C LEU A 119 22.86 14.40 16.17
N ARG A 120 23.03 15.34 17.11
CA ARG A 120 21.96 15.88 17.96
C ARG A 120 20.84 16.50 17.12
N ALA A 121 21.17 17.31 16.12
CA ALA A 121 20.22 17.95 15.22
C ALA A 121 19.45 16.94 14.34
N THR A 122 20.10 15.85 13.94
CA THR A 122 19.45 14.82 13.11
C THR A 122 18.53 13.92 13.93
N ILE A 123 18.94 13.52 15.13
CA ILE A 123 18.14 12.67 16.04
C ILE A 123 16.92 13.45 16.57
N GLY A 124 17.16 14.70 16.97
CA GLY A 124 16.21 15.59 17.64
C GLY A 124 15.56 15.03 18.90
N GLY A 125 14.67 15.79 19.53
CA GLY A 125 13.99 15.41 20.77
C GLY A 125 13.86 16.55 21.78
N SER A 126 13.04 16.37 22.80
CA SER A 126 12.92 17.32 23.91
C SER A 126 14.18 17.34 24.77
N THR A 127 14.38 18.43 25.53
CA THR A 127 15.52 18.58 26.45
C THR A 127 15.69 17.39 27.40
N ALA A 128 14.58 16.78 27.85
CA ALA A 128 14.61 15.62 28.73
C ALA A 128 15.07 14.33 28.03
N GLU A 129 14.80 14.19 26.73
CA GLU A 129 15.12 12.98 25.97
C GLU A 129 16.57 12.97 25.48
N ILE A 130 17.09 14.12 25.02
CA ILE A 130 18.45 14.22 24.46
C ILE A 130 19.48 14.79 25.44
N GLY A 131 19.04 15.20 26.63
CA GLY A 131 19.86 15.89 27.64
C GLY A 131 20.29 17.30 27.20
N GLY A 132 20.53 18.22 28.14
CA GLY A 132 21.04 19.56 27.84
C GLY A 132 20.11 20.69 28.20
N VAL A 133 20.26 21.83 27.51
CA VAL A 133 19.53 23.08 27.82
C VAL A 133 18.37 23.33 26.85
N ALA A 134 18.52 22.94 25.58
CA ALA A 134 17.50 23.12 24.54
C ALA A 134 17.24 21.81 23.78
N GLY A 135 15.97 21.46 23.65
CA GLY A 135 15.51 20.40 22.76
C GLY A 135 15.56 20.82 21.29
N VAL A 136 15.51 19.83 20.40
CA VAL A 136 15.42 19.99 18.95
C VAL A 136 14.03 19.51 18.52
N GLY A 137 13.11 20.45 18.36
CA GLY A 137 11.70 20.16 18.05
C GLY A 137 11.45 19.71 16.61
N ALA A 138 12.31 20.08 15.66
CA ALA A 138 12.24 19.70 14.26
C ALA A 138 13.52 18.94 13.85
N PRO A 139 13.57 17.61 14.05
CA PRO A 139 14.74 16.81 13.67
C PRO A 139 14.95 16.84 12.16
N ALA A 140 16.21 16.88 11.71
CA ALA A 140 16.54 16.66 10.30
C ALA A 140 16.24 15.20 9.86
N GLY A 141 16.30 14.24 10.79
CA GLY A 141 15.90 12.85 10.60
C GLY A 141 14.38 12.67 10.67
N ALA A 142 13.66 13.19 9.68
CA ALA A 142 12.21 13.06 9.57
C ALA A 142 11.80 12.54 8.18
N PHE A 143 10.70 11.80 8.13
CA PHE A 143 10.05 11.39 6.88
C PHE A 143 8.59 11.84 6.91
N ASN A 144 8.20 12.63 5.90
CA ASN A 144 6.84 13.16 5.78
C ASN A 144 6.32 13.83 7.08
N GLY A 145 7.18 14.63 7.74
CA GLY A 145 6.86 15.32 8.99
C GLY A 145 6.86 14.44 10.25
N THR A 146 7.10 13.13 10.13
CA THR A 146 7.23 12.21 11.27
C THR A 146 8.70 12.02 11.62
N ALA A 147 9.08 12.23 12.88
CA ALA A 147 10.43 11.97 13.35
C ALA A 147 10.76 10.48 13.24
N LEU A 148 11.93 10.16 12.67
CA LEU A 148 12.39 8.77 12.47
C LEU A 148 13.02 8.18 13.74
N PHE A 149 13.54 9.03 14.62
CA PHE A 149 14.28 8.64 15.81
C PHE A 149 13.59 9.11 17.08
N GLY A 150 13.56 8.25 18.10
CA GLY A 150 13.06 8.55 19.44
C GLY A 150 12.12 7.51 20.01
N ALA A 151 11.65 7.75 21.23
CA ALA A 151 10.73 6.88 21.97
C ALA A 151 9.26 7.06 21.51
N THR A 152 9.02 7.26 20.21
CA THR A 152 7.66 7.22 19.68
C THR A 152 7.13 5.79 19.76
N PRO A 153 5.85 5.57 20.13
CA PRO A 153 5.26 4.24 20.06
C PRO A 153 5.40 3.74 18.62
N GLY A 154 5.88 2.50 18.44
CA GLY A 154 6.21 1.92 17.14
C GLY A 154 5.11 2.18 16.11
N LEU A 155 5.51 2.61 14.90
CA LEU A 155 4.56 2.97 13.86
C LEU A 155 3.80 1.71 13.42
N THR A 156 2.50 1.67 13.68
CA THR A 156 1.65 0.55 13.30
C THR A 156 1.07 0.81 11.91
N ILE A 157 1.28 -0.14 11.02
CA ILE A 157 0.94 -0.02 9.61
C ILE A 157 -0.06 -1.12 9.28
N ALA A 158 -1.23 -0.70 8.77
CA ALA A 158 -2.21 -1.62 8.24
C ALA A 158 -1.70 -2.21 6.92
N ILE A 159 -1.34 -3.48 6.97
CA ILE A 159 -0.72 -4.22 5.87
C ILE A 159 -1.65 -5.32 5.32
N GLY A 160 -2.95 -5.21 5.59
CA GLY A 160 -3.92 -6.21 5.18
C GLY A 160 -5.32 -5.67 4.90
N ALA A 161 -6.16 -6.52 4.31
CA ALA A 161 -7.50 -6.16 3.86
C ALA A 161 -8.59 -6.36 4.94
N ALA A 162 -8.24 -6.95 6.09
CA ALA A 162 -9.13 -7.17 7.23
C ALA A 162 -8.66 -6.39 8.47
N SER A 163 -9.51 -6.30 9.49
CA SER A 163 -9.10 -5.78 10.80
C SER A 163 -7.99 -6.64 11.40
N ASP A 164 -7.13 -6.02 12.21
CA ASP A 164 -6.05 -6.67 12.97
C ASP A 164 -4.91 -7.27 12.12
N GLN A 165 -4.81 -6.89 10.84
CA GLN A 165 -3.69 -7.23 9.96
C GLN A 165 -2.66 -6.10 9.94
N ASP A 166 -2.07 -5.86 11.10
CA ASP A 166 -1.13 -4.77 11.32
C ASP A 166 0.31 -5.26 11.50
N LEU A 167 1.25 -4.46 11.00
CA LEU A 167 2.67 -4.61 11.29
C LEU A 167 3.15 -3.38 12.06
N THR A 168 3.57 -3.60 13.30
CA THR A 168 4.25 -2.58 14.10
C THR A 168 5.73 -2.56 13.76
N LEU A 169 6.20 -1.42 13.24
CA LEU A 169 7.63 -1.18 13.06
C LEU A 169 8.29 -0.95 14.43
N PRO A 170 9.49 -1.52 14.67
CA PRO A 170 10.22 -1.29 15.90
C PRO A 170 10.60 0.18 16.04
N THR A 171 10.64 0.65 17.28
CA THR A 171 11.05 2.01 17.64
C THR A 171 12.56 2.15 17.45
N THR A 172 13.00 3.11 16.63
CA THR A 172 14.42 3.41 16.48
C THR A 172 14.83 4.49 17.49
N ASP A 173 15.11 4.08 18.73
CA ASP A 173 15.52 5.02 19.76
C ASP A 173 17.06 5.20 19.79
N LEU A 174 17.48 6.42 19.47
CA LEU A 174 18.86 6.92 19.55
C LEU A 174 19.01 8.05 20.58
N ARG A 175 17.93 8.38 21.31
CA ARG A 175 17.94 9.40 22.37
C ARG A 175 18.36 8.79 23.70
N GLY A 176 18.13 7.49 23.89
CA GLY A 176 18.64 6.73 25.03
C GLY A 176 19.94 5.96 24.73
N GLY A 177 20.43 5.25 25.75
CA GLY A 177 21.54 4.31 25.62
C GLY A 177 22.91 4.96 25.44
N ALA A 178 23.79 4.30 24.66
CA ALA A 178 25.16 4.75 24.44
C ALA A 178 25.25 6.00 23.55
N MET A 179 24.27 6.20 22.66
CA MET A 179 24.20 7.40 21.82
C MET A 179 23.97 8.68 22.64
N LEU A 180 23.25 8.60 23.76
CA LEU A 180 23.00 9.74 24.65
C LEU A 180 24.30 10.36 25.16
N ALA A 181 25.31 9.55 25.49
CA ALA A 181 26.60 10.02 25.99
C ALA A 181 27.37 10.90 24.99
N LEU A 182 27.07 10.77 23.69
CA LEU A 182 27.67 11.59 22.63
C LEU A 182 26.93 12.91 22.42
N ILE A 183 25.62 12.92 22.62
CA ILE A 183 24.75 14.06 22.27
C ILE A 183 24.34 14.90 23.49
N SER A 184 24.55 14.42 24.73
CA SER A 184 24.17 15.14 25.94
C SER A 184 24.99 16.40 26.15
N GLN A 185 24.33 17.43 26.67
CA GLN A 185 24.95 18.69 27.05
C GLN A 185 24.81 18.97 28.55
N ASP A 186 25.72 19.77 29.08
CA ASP A 186 25.67 20.29 30.45
C ASP A 186 24.64 21.44 30.57
N GLY A 187 24.52 22.01 31.78
CA GLY A 187 23.63 23.15 32.05
C GLY A 187 24.02 24.46 31.35
N SER A 188 25.20 24.52 30.72
CA SER A 188 25.69 25.65 29.94
C SER A 188 25.55 25.43 28.42
N GLY A 189 25.04 24.26 27.99
CA GLY A 189 24.88 23.91 26.57
C GLY A 189 26.15 23.34 25.92
N ASN A 190 27.21 23.05 26.68
CA ASN A 190 28.39 22.37 26.15
C ASN A 190 28.19 20.86 26.15
N TYR A 191 28.72 20.17 25.15
CA TYR A 191 28.72 18.71 25.14
C TYR A 191 29.55 18.16 26.30
N THR A 192 29.01 17.16 26.99
CA THR A 192 29.63 16.58 28.19
C THR A 192 30.85 15.72 27.87
N LEU A 193 30.95 15.21 26.64
CA LEU A 193 32.05 14.38 26.16
C LEU A 193 32.96 15.17 25.24
N ALA A 194 34.26 15.23 25.59
CA ALA A 194 35.31 15.84 24.79
C ALA A 194 36.09 14.79 23.98
N ALA A 195 36.76 15.22 22.90
CA ALA A 195 37.58 14.36 22.05
C ALA A 195 38.77 13.73 22.81
N THR A 196 39.30 14.44 23.81
CA THR A 196 40.42 13.99 24.66
C THR A 196 39.98 13.15 25.85
N ASP A 197 38.67 12.98 26.07
CA ASP A 197 38.17 12.21 27.20
C ASP A 197 38.51 10.72 27.03
N PRO A 198 39.13 10.05 28.02
CA PRO A 198 39.40 8.60 27.96
C PRO A 198 38.13 7.75 27.78
N ALA A 199 36.94 8.27 28.14
CA ALA A 199 35.67 7.59 27.92
C ALA A 199 35.17 7.69 26.46
N ALA A 200 35.71 8.61 25.64
CA ALA A 200 35.19 8.89 24.30
C ALA A 200 35.25 7.68 23.36
N PRO A 201 36.35 6.91 23.25
CA PRO A 201 36.38 5.72 22.39
C PRO A 201 35.34 4.68 22.80
N GLY A 202 35.11 4.50 24.10
CA GLY A 202 34.10 3.57 24.64
C GLY A 202 32.67 4.02 24.31
N ALA A 203 32.36 5.31 24.46
CA ALA A 203 31.06 5.88 24.09
C ALA A 203 30.79 5.75 22.59
N ILE A 204 31.79 6.01 21.73
CA ILE A 204 31.68 5.91 20.27
C ILE A 204 31.48 4.44 19.85
N ALA A 205 32.20 3.50 20.45
CA ALA A 205 32.03 2.07 20.19
C ALA A 205 30.63 1.59 20.61
N GLY A 206 30.15 2.00 21.79
CA GLY A 206 28.80 1.67 22.25
C GLY A 206 27.71 2.25 21.35
N ALA A 207 27.86 3.51 20.92
CA ALA A 207 26.93 4.15 20.00
C ALA A 207 26.93 3.47 18.62
N THR A 208 28.10 3.06 18.12
CA THR A 208 28.22 2.30 16.86
C THR A 208 27.49 0.95 16.97
N GLN A 209 27.62 0.26 18.10
CA GLN A 209 26.90 -0.98 18.35
C GLN A 209 25.38 -0.76 18.44
N GLN A 210 24.93 0.32 19.07
CA GLN A 210 23.51 0.69 19.11
C GLN A 210 22.97 0.97 17.70
N VAL A 211 23.67 1.78 16.89
CA VAL A 211 23.29 2.03 15.49
C VAL A 211 23.25 0.74 14.69
N ALA A 212 24.24 -0.14 14.82
CA ALA A 212 24.25 -1.43 14.13
C ALA A 212 23.06 -2.33 14.53
N ALA A 213 22.71 -2.37 15.82
CA ALA A 213 21.54 -3.11 16.30
C ALA A 213 20.23 -2.54 15.72
N GLN A 214 20.10 -1.22 15.66
CA GLN A 214 18.94 -0.55 15.07
C GLN A 214 18.84 -0.84 13.55
N ARG A 215 19.95 -0.78 12.82
CA ARG A 215 19.99 -1.13 11.38
C ARG A 215 19.58 -2.58 11.14
N ALA A 216 20.00 -3.52 12.00
CA ALA A 216 19.59 -4.91 11.89
C ALA A 216 18.07 -5.08 12.09
N GLN A 217 17.46 -4.35 13.04
CA GLN A 217 16.01 -4.37 13.26
C GLN A 217 15.23 -3.75 12.08
N LEU A 218 15.72 -2.65 11.52
CA LEU A 218 15.14 -2.03 10.33
C LEU A 218 15.25 -2.96 9.11
N GLY A 219 16.41 -3.59 8.90
CA GLY A 219 16.60 -4.57 7.82
C GLY A 219 15.64 -5.75 7.92
N ALA A 220 15.45 -6.31 9.12
CA ALA A 220 14.46 -7.37 9.33
C ALA A 220 13.03 -6.90 9.02
N SER A 221 12.69 -5.66 9.39
CA SER A 221 11.39 -5.06 9.10
C SER A 221 11.19 -4.81 7.61
N GLN A 222 12.23 -4.38 6.89
CA GLN A 222 12.21 -4.22 5.43
C GLN A 222 11.94 -5.55 4.74
N SER A 223 12.66 -6.63 5.10
CA SER A 223 12.42 -7.95 4.49
C SER A 223 11.01 -8.47 4.75
N ARG A 224 10.45 -8.21 5.93
CA ARG A 224 9.05 -8.56 6.24
C ARG A 224 8.06 -7.76 5.39
N LEU A 225 8.27 -6.46 5.24
CA LEU A 225 7.44 -5.59 4.41
C LEU A 225 7.49 -5.99 2.92
N GLU A 226 8.67 -6.33 2.40
CA GLU A 226 8.84 -6.80 1.02
C GLU A 226 8.12 -8.12 0.78
N LEU A 227 8.19 -9.07 1.74
CA LEU A 227 7.44 -10.32 1.69
C LEU A 227 5.93 -10.08 1.68
N VAL A 228 5.44 -9.21 2.56
CA VAL A 228 4.02 -8.85 2.65
C VAL A 228 3.55 -8.14 1.37
N ALA A 229 4.33 -7.22 0.83
CA ALA A 229 4.02 -6.55 -0.43
C ALA A 229 3.98 -7.55 -1.60
N GLY A 230 4.85 -8.56 -1.61
CA GLY A 230 4.80 -9.68 -2.55
C GLY A 230 3.52 -10.51 -2.40
N ALA A 231 3.16 -10.89 -1.17
CA ALA A 231 1.95 -11.65 -0.88
C ALA A 231 0.66 -10.89 -1.29
N LEU A 232 0.59 -9.59 -1.01
CA LEU A 232 -0.55 -8.75 -1.41
C LEU A 232 -0.68 -8.62 -2.94
N ARG A 233 0.43 -8.59 -3.68
CA ARG A 233 0.39 -8.61 -5.16
C ARG A 233 -0.20 -9.91 -5.69
N VAL A 234 0.20 -11.04 -5.13
CA VAL A 234 -0.36 -12.36 -5.47
C VAL A 234 -1.84 -12.44 -5.10
N GLU A 235 -2.23 -11.90 -3.93
CA GLU A 235 -3.64 -11.82 -3.54
C GLU A 235 -4.46 -10.97 -4.53
N LEU A 236 -3.94 -9.81 -4.93
CA LEU A 236 -4.59 -8.94 -5.92
C LEU A 236 -4.78 -9.61 -7.28
N GLU A 237 -3.77 -10.35 -7.76
CA GLU A 237 -3.87 -11.11 -9.01
C GLU A 237 -4.96 -12.20 -8.91
N ASN A 238 -4.98 -12.95 -7.81
CA ASN A 238 -5.99 -13.98 -7.58
C ASN A 238 -7.40 -13.40 -7.41
N LEU A 239 -7.55 -12.28 -6.70
CA LEU A 239 -8.83 -11.58 -6.57
C LEU A 239 -9.30 -11.03 -7.91
N SER A 240 -8.40 -10.47 -8.72
CA SER A 240 -8.71 -9.99 -10.07
C SER A 240 -9.20 -11.13 -10.97
N ALA A 241 -8.50 -12.27 -10.95
CA ALA A 241 -8.91 -13.48 -11.68
C ALA A 241 -10.29 -14.00 -11.22
N ALA A 242 -10.53 -14.03 -9.91
CA ALA A 242 -11.81 -14.45 -9.35
C ALA A 242 -12.96 -13.47 -9.72
N ILE A 243 -12.71 -12.17 -9.68
CA ILE A 243 -13.68 -11.15 -10.12
C ILE A 243 -13.99 -11.29 -11.60
N SER A 244 -12.96 -11.45 -12.44
CA SER A 244 -13.10 -11.66 -13.89
C SER A 244 -13.95 -12.89 -14.18
N GLN A 245 -13.69 -14.02 -13.53
CA GLN A 245 -14.48 -15.25 -13.73
C GLN A 245 -15.97 -15.09 -13.36
N ILE A 246 -16.28 -14.24 -12.38
CA ILE A 246 -17.66 -14.00 -11.94
C ILE A 246 -18.35 -12.97 -12.85
N ARG A 247 -17.64 -11.90 -13.19
CA ARG A 247 -18.17 -10.69 -13.83
C ARG A 247 -18.09 -10.73 -15.34
N ASP A 248 -17.01 -11.22 -15.92
CA ASP A 248 -16.76 -11.05 -17.35
C ASP A 248 -17.63 -12.00 -18.19
N VAL A 249 -17.98 -11.54 -19.39
CA VAL A 249 -18.76 -12.32 -20.35
C VAL A 249 -17.85 -13.07 -21.31
N ASP A 250 -18.19 -14.32 -21.62
CA ASP A 250 -17.61 -15.04 -22.77
C ASP A 250 -18.16 -14.41 -24.06
N VAL A 251 -17.33 -13.58 -24.69
CA VAL A 251 -17.66 -12.84 -25.92
C VAL A 251 -18.03 -13.79 -27.06
N ALA A 252 -17.37 -14.94 -27.19
CA ALA A 252 -17.66 -15.89 -28.26
C ALA A 252 -19.03 -16.56 -28.04
N GLY A 253 -19.27 -17.04 -26.81
CA GLY A 253 -20.56 -17.60 -26.42
C GLY A 253 -21.70 -16.60 -26.57
N GLU A 254 -21.52 -15.35 -26.11
CA GLU A 254 -22.57 -14.33 -26.19
C GLU A 254 -22.80 -13.84 -27.62
N SER A 255 -21.75 -13.76 -28.45
CA SER A 255 -21.89 -13.42 -29.89
C SER A 255 -22.71 -14.46 -30.65
N THR A 256 -22.52 -15.76 -30.38
CA THR A 256 -23.33 -16.82 -31.00
C THR A 256 -24.79 -16.74 -30.55
N ARG A 257 -25.05 -16.45 -29.27
CA ARG A 257 -26.41 -16.23 -28.75
C ARG A 257 -27.05 -15.01 -29.38
N LEU A 258 -26.33 -13.90 -29.48
CA LEU A 258 -26.79 -12.67 -30.12
C LEU A 258 -27.15 -12.91 -31.59
N ALA A 259 -26.31 -13.63 -32.33
CA ALA A 259 -26.60 -14.03 -33.72
C ALA A 259 -27.87 -14.90 -33.78
N ARG A 260 -28.01 -15.88 -32.88
CA ARG A 260 -29.22 -16.72 -32.79
C ARG A 260 -30.48 -15.89 -32.48
N TYR A 261 -30.41 -14.93 -31.56
CA TYR A 261 -31.54 -14.06 -31.23
C TYR A 261 -31.94 -13.15 -32.40
N ASN A 262 -30.97 -12.64 -33.16
CA ASN A 262 -31.26 -11.88 -34.39
C ASN A 262 -31.99 -12.73 -35.44
N ILE A 263 -31.53 -13.96 -35.69
CA ILE A 263 -32.18 -14.89 -36.64
C ILE A 263 -33.60 -15.24 -36.17
N LEU A 264 -33.78 -15.53 -34.88
CA LEU A 264 -35.09 -15.85 -34.32
C LEU A 264 -36.05 -14.65 -34.36
N LEU A 265 -35.56 -13.43 -34.10
CA LEU A 265 -36.36 -12.21 -34.23
C LEU A 265 -36.85 -12.01 -35.67
N GLN A 266 -35.98 -12.20 -36.67
CA GLN A 266 -36.35 -12.13 -38.08
C GLN A 266 -37.36 -13.22 -38.48
N ALA A 267 -37.19 -14.44 -37.97
CA ALA A 267 -38.15 -15.52 -38.20
C ALA A 267 -39.51 -15.25 -37.53
N ALA A 268 -39.51 -14.67 -36.33
CA ALA A 268 -40.71 -14.35 -35.58
C ALA A 268 -41.51 -13.21 -36.21
N THR A 269 -40.85 -12.16 -36.74
CA THR A 269 -41.54 -11.11 -37.49
C THR A 269 -42.16 -11.65 -38.79
N ALA A 270 -41.47 -12.55 -39.49
CA ALA A 270 -42.01 -13.23 -40.67
C ALA A 270 -43.21 -14.12 -40.30
N MET A 271 -43.12 -14.90 -39.22
CA MET A 271 -44.25 -15.71 -38.73
C MET A 271 -45.42 -14.89 -38.23
N GLN A 272 -45.18 -13.73 -37.59
CA GLN A 272 -46.23 -12.81 -37.17
C GLN A 272 -46.95 -12.19 -38.38
N ALA A 273 -46.20 -11.79 -39.41
CA ALA A 273 -46.77 -11.34 -40.67
C ALA A 273 -47.65 -12.41 -41.32
N GLN A 274 -47.20 -13.68 -41.30
CA GLN A 274 -47.96 -14.83 -41.82
C GLN A 274 -49.21 -15.13 -40.96
N ALA A 275 -49.09 -15.07 -39.63
CA ALA A 275 -50.19 -15.31 -38.69
C ALA A 275 -51.29 -14.24 -38.79
N ASN A 276 -50.94 -12.99 -39.13
CA ASN A 276 -51.91 -11.93 -39.38
C ASN A 276 -52.65 -12.09 -40.73
N GLN A 277 -52.08 -12.82 -41.69
CA GLN A 277 -52.70 -13.09 -43.00
C GLN A 277 -53.67 -14.28 -42.97
N ALA A 278 -53.45 -15.28 -42.11
CA ALA A 278 -54.32 -16.46 -42.03
C ALA A 278 -55.81 -16.14 -41.69
N PRO A 279 -56.14 -15.23 -40.74
CA PRO A 279 -57.52 -14.81 -40.50
C PRO A 279 -58.13 -14.03 -41.68
N GLN A 280 -57.32 -13.29 -42.45
CA GLN A 280 -57.79 -12.56 -43.63
C GLN A 280 -58.16 -13.49 -44.78
N ALA A 281 -57.45 -14.61 -44.93
CA ALA A 281 -57.79 -15.67 -45.88
C ALA A 281 -59.13 -16.35 -45.51
N VAL A 282 -59.39 -16.55 -44.22
CA VAL A 282 -60.67 -17.09 -43.73
C VAL A 282 -61.82 -16.08 -43.88
N LEU A 283 -61.57 -14.78 -43.66
CA LEU A 283 -62.57 -13.73 -43.90
C LEU A 283 -62.88 -13.53 -45.39
N ARG A 284 -61.96 -13.86 -46.30
CA ARG A 284 -62.24 -13.92 -47.76
C ARG A 284 -63.10 -15.13 -48.16
N LEU A 285 -63.13 -16.19 -47.36
CA LEU A 285 -64.02 -17.35 -47.58
C LEU A 285 -65.41 -17.18 -46.94
N LEU A 286 -65.57 -16.21 -46.03
CA LEU A 286 -66.83 -15.90 -45.32
C LEU A 286 -67.55 -14.65 -45.84
N ARG A 287 -66.93 -13.87 -46.75
CA ARG A 287 -67.64 -12.85 -47.53
C ARG A 287 -68.07 -13.49 -48.86
N PRO A 288 -69.38 -13.67 -49.12
CA PRO A 288 -69.85 -14.11 -50.44
C PRO A 288 -69.50 -13.07 -51.52
#